data_AF-A0A845PSF5-F1
#
_entry.id   AF-A0A845PSF5-F1
#
_cell.length_a   1.000
_cell.length_b   1.000
_cell.length_c   1.000
_cell.angle_alpha   90.00
_cell.angle_beta   90.00
_cell.angle_gamma   90.00
#
_symmetry.space_group_name_H-M   'P 1'
#
loop_
_entity.id
_entity.type
_entity.pdbx_description
1 polymer ?
#
loop_
_entity_poly.entity_id
_entity_poly.type
_entity_poly.pdbx_seq_one_letter_code
_entity_poly.pdbx_strand_id
1 'polypeptide(L)' 'QSIYYYFNKWSKDGSFRKAWIGLSLLNKRKLEMSSVQLDGSHTPSRMGGEKLGYQGIKNAKTTNSIFLCDNQ' A
#
# COMPACT_ATOMS: atom_id res chain seq x y z
N GLN A 1 18.66 18.95 -6.69
CA GLN A 1 17.18 18.98 -6.72
C GLN A 1 16.67 17.65 -6.17
N SER A 2 15.80 17.67 -5.15
CA SER A 2 15.53 16.48 -4.34
C SER A 2 14.38 15.62 -4.89
N ILE A 3 14.53 14.29 -4.79
CA ILE A 3 13.49 13.31 -5.10
C ILE A 3 12.18 13.63 -4.34
N TYR A 4 12.31 14.17 -3.11
CA TYR A 4 11.18 14.54 -2.26
C TYR A 4 10.34 15.69 -2.82
N TYR A 5 10.95 16.65 -3.52
CA TYR A 5 10.20 17.74 -4.16
C TYR A 5 9.28 17.20 -5.26
N TYR A 6 9.83 16.38 -6.16
CA TYR A 6 9.06 15.77 -7.24
C TYR A 6 8.04 14.76 -6.72
N PHE A 7 8.39 13.98 -5.70
CA PHE A 7 7.45 13.08 -5.04
C PHE A 7 6.22 13.83 -4.50
N ASN A 8 6.43 14.95 -3.79
CA ASN A 8 5.34 15.77 -3.26
C ASN A 8 4.50 16.39 -4.40
N LYS A 9 5.15 16.87 -5.46
CA LYS A 9 4.48 17.40 -6.65
C LYS A 9 3.57 16.34 -7.28
N TRP A 10 4.11 15.15 -7.57
CA TRP A 10 3.40 14.03 -8.19
C TRP A 10 2.29 13.47 -7.32
N SER A 11 2.46 13.53 -6.00
CA SER A 11 1.44 13.14 -5.04
C SER A 11 0.25 14.10 -5.06
N LYS A 12 0.47 15.39 -5.32
CA LYS A 12 -0.57 16.44 -5.31
C LYS A 12 -1.26 16.62 -6.66
N ASP A 13 -0.53 16.48 -7.76
CA ASP A 13 -1.05 16.70 -9.11
C ASP A 13 -1.76 15.47 -9.72
N GLY A 14 -1.83 14.36 -8.97
CA GLY A 14 -2.46 13.13 -9.40
C GLY A 14 -1.63 12.30 -10.39
N SER A 15 -0.34 12.60 -10.57
CA SER A 15 0.56 11.84 -11.45
C SER A 15 0.61 10.36 -11.05
N PHE A 16 0.67 10.05 -9.75
CA PHE A 16 0.65 8.66 -9.29
C PHE A 16 -0.66 7.95 -9.63
N ARG A 17 -1.80 8.65 -9.53
CA ARG A 17 -3.10 8.09 -9.94
C ARG A 17 -3.14 7.77 -11.44
N LYS A 18 -2.61 8.66 -12.28
CA LYS A 18 -2.53 8.44 -13.74
C LYS A 18 -1.60 7.28 -14.08
N ALA A 19 -0.42 7.23 -13.46
CA ALA A 19 0.52 6.13 -13.64
C ALA A 19 -0.10 4.78 -13.21
N TRP A 20 -0.80 4.77 -12.07
CA TRP A 20 -1.52 3.59 -11.59
C TRP A 20 -2.59 3.13 -12.59
N ILE A 21 -3.45 4.03 -13.06
CA ILE A 21 -4.49 3.70 -14.05
C ILE A 21 -3.86 3.13 -15.33
N GLY A 22 -2.78 3.73 -15.83
CA GLY A 22 -2.07 3.24 -17.01
C GLY A 22 -1.50 1.83 -16.80
N LEU A 23 -0.85 1.60 -15.67
CA LEU A 23 -0.31 0.28 -15.30
C LEU A 23 -1.42 -0.77 -15.20
N SER A 24 -2.55 -0.41 -14.59
CA SER A 24 -3.73 -1.25 -14.43
C SER A 24 -4.37 -1.62 -15.76
N LEU A 25 -4.47 -0.69 -16.71
CA LEU A 25 -5.01 -0.95 -18.04
C LEU A 25 -4.09 -1.87 -18.85
N LEU A 26 -2.78 -1.68 -18.77
CA LEU A 26 -1.79 -2.55 -19.44
C LEU A 26 -1.84 -3.98 -18.93
N ASN A 27 -2.09 -4.16 -17.62
CA ASN A 27 -2.09 -5.46 -16.96
C ASN A 27 -3.50 -6.00 -16.66
N LYS A 28 -4.56 -5.41 -17.24
CA LYS A 28 -5.96 -5.76 -16.94
C LYS A 28 -6.30 -7.25 -17.11
N ARG A 29 -5.58 -7.97 -17.99
CA ARG A 29 -5.75 -9.42 -18.19
C ARG A 29 -5.08 -10.28 -17.11
N LYS A 30 -4.14 -9.72 -16.35
CA LYS A 30 -3.34 -10.38 -15.32
C LYS A 30 -3.68 -9.94 -13.90
N LEU A 31 -4.41 -8.84 -13.76
CA LEU A 31 -4.78 -8.22 -12.50
C LEU A 31 -6.25 -7.82 -12.63
N GLU A 32 -7.13 -8.70 -12.17
CA GLU A 32 -8.56 -8.41 -12.06
C GLU A 32 -8.75 -7.54 -10.82
N MET A 33 -8.73 -6.22 -11.03
CA MET A 33 -8.85 -5.22 -9.97
C MET A 33 -10.25 -4.61 -9.91
N SER A 34 -11.30 -5.32 -10.37
CA SER A 34 -12.68 -4.82 -10.21
C SER A 34 -13.09 -4.82 -8.74
N SER A 35 -12.52 -5.74 -7.95
CA SER A 35 -12.63 -5.76 -6.49
C SER A 35 -11.24 -5.73 -5.85
N VAL A 36 -10.73 -4.53 -5.56
CA VAL A 36 -9.54 -4.39 -4.72
C VAL A 36 -9.98 -4.23 -3.27
N GLN A 37 -9.71 -5.24 -2.45
CA GLN A 37 -9.93 -5.14 -1.00
C GLN A 37 -8.72 -4.49 -0.36
N LEU A 38 -8.81 -3.18 -0.11
CA LEU A 38 -7.83 -2.45 0.68
C LEU A 38 -8.25 -2.49 2.14
N ASP A 39 -8.04 -3.64 2.79
CA ASP A 39 -8.19 -3.73 4.24
C ASP A 39 -6.85 -3.46 4.94
N GLY A 40 -6.90 -2.61 5.95
CA GLY A 40 -5.76 -2.28 6.79
C GLY A 40 -5.84 -3.08 8.07
N SER A 41 -4.88 -3.99 8.29
CA SER A 41 -4.84 -4.78 9.52
C SER A 41 -3.62 -4.45 10.35
N HIS A 42 -3.82 -4.43 11.67
CA HIS A 42 -2.72 -4.48 12.63
C HIS A 42 -2.11 -5.89 12.64
N THR A 43 -1.13 -6.14 11.78
CA THR A 43 -0.50 -7.47 11.66
C THR A 43 0.66 -7.59 12.66
N PRO A 44 0.72 -8.67 13.45
CA PRO A 44 1.89 -8.97 14.27
C PRO A 44 3.16 -9.06 13.41
N SER A 45 4.21 -8.33 13.80
CA SER A 45 5.51 -8.37 13.11
C SER A 45 6.57 -8.93 14.05
N ARG A 46 7.13 -10.09 13.69
CA ARG A 46 8.13 -10.81 14.48
C ARG A 46 9.56 -10.33 14.27
N MET A 47 9.86 -9.74 13.11
CA MET A 47 11.24 -9.47 12.68
C MET A 47 11.77 -8.08 13.04
N GLY A 48 10.99 -7.25 13.75
CA GLY A 48 11.40 -5.88 13.99
C GLY A 48 11.28 -5.02 12.72
N GLY A 49 11.01 -3.74 12.92
CA GLY A 49 10.93 -2.72 11.89
C GLY A 49 10.98 -1.37 12.58
N GLU A 50 11.49 -0.34 11.91
CA GLU A 50 11.76 0.97 12.55
C GLU A 50 10.48 1.65 13.11
N LYS A 51 9.29 1.20 12.69
CA LYS A 51 7.99 1.74 13.13
C LYS A 51 7.02 0.62 13.59
N LEU A 52 7.44 -0.19 14.55
CA LEU A 52 6.54 -1.15 15.22
C LEU A 52 6.02 -0.61 16.55
N GLY A 53 4.71 -0.74 16.79
CA GLY A 53 4.07 -0.39 18.06
C GLY A 53 3.55 -1.64 18.78
N TYR A 54 3.71 -1.70 20.11
CA TYR A 54 3.08 -2.76 20.90
C TYR A 54 1.56 -2.57 20.93
N GLN A 55 0.82 -3.65 20.72
CA GLN A 55 -0.64 -3.64 20.73
C GLN A 55 -1.10 -4.65 21.81
N GLY A 56 -1.82 -4.16 22.83
CA GLY A 56 -2.21 -4.95 24.00
C GLY A 56 -3.30 -6.00 23.78
N ILE A 57 -4.26 -5.76 22.89
CA ILE A 57 -5.27 -6.77 22.48
C ILE A 57 -4.58 -7.96 21.78
N LYS A 58 -3.57 -7.70 20.95
CA LYS A 58 -2.84 -8.73 20.18
C LYS A 58 -1.60 -9.27 20.90
N ASN A 59 -1.26 -8.71 22.07
CA ASN A 59 -0.08 -9.04 22.87
C ASN A 59 1.21 -9.17 22.05
N ALA A 60 1.40 -8.29 21.06
CA ALA A 60 2.49 -8.37 20.13
C ALA A 60 2.89 -6.98 19.60
N LYS A 61 4.12 -6.87 19.09
CA LYS A 61 4.50 -5.75 18.23
C LYS A 61 3.77 -5.90 16.90
N THR A 62 3.05 -4.86 16.49
CA THR A 62 2.26 -4.86 15.26
C THR A 62 2.70 -3.73 14.34
N THR A 63 2.47 -3.91 13.04
CA THR A 63 2.53 -2.85 12.02
C THR A 63 1.19 -2.78 11.30
N ASN A 64 0.91 -1.63 10.69
CA ASN A 64 -0.19 -1.53 9.74
C ASN A 64 0.24 -2.21 8.44
N SER A 65 -0.49 -3.23 8.03
CA SER A 65 -0.32 -3.89 6.74
C SER A 65 -1.53 -3.60 5.88
N ILE A 66 -1.27 -3.21 4.64
CA ILE A 66 -2.30 -3.06 3.61
C ILE A 66 -2.21 -4.30 2.73
N PHE A 67 -3.27 -5.08 2.69
CA PHE A 67 -3.35 -6.21 1.78
C PHE A 67 -3.90 -5.74 0.44
N LEU A 68 -3.32 -6.27 -0.65
CA LEU A 68 -3.81 -6.06 -2.00
C LEU A 68 -4.17 -7.44 -2.54
N CYS A 69 -5.46 -7.76 -2.55
CA CYS A 69 -5.99 -8.96 -3.20
C CYS A 69 -6.64 -8.56 -4.52
N ASP A 70 -6.34 -9.31 -5.58
CA ASP A 70 -7.09 -9.31 -6.83
C ASP A 70 -8.10 -10.47 -6.82
N ASN A 71 -8.98 -10.49 -7.82
CA ASN A 71 -10.08 -11.46 -7.90
C ASN A 71 -9.75 -12.70 -8.75
N GLN A 72 -8.47 -13.06 -8.88
CA GLN A 72 -8.01 -14.28 -9.58
C GLN A 72 -7.69 -15.40 -8.60
#